data_AF-P73805-F1
#
_entry.id   AF-P73805-F1
#
_cell.length_a   1.000
_cell.length_b   1.000
_cell.length_c   1.000
_cell.angle_alpha   90.00
_cell.angle_beta   90.00
_cell.angle_gamma   90.00
#
_symmetry.space_group_name_H-M   'P 1'
#
loop_
_entity.id
_entity.type
_entity.pdbx_description
1 polymer ?
#
loop_
_entity_poly.entity_id
_entity_poly.type
_entity_poly.pdbx_seq_one_letter_code
_entity_poly.pdbx_strand_id
1 'polypeptide(L)'
;MQLSFQERLESIKAGCLGATAFGLVYGLTLLGNTYFNLLTSTLNSDWINLGLNFGSGLLSGFLFAVTYRYIIRQDDNAHLRDGAVLAFTLVRSSGLIALPTTEDPLAIAILMGESLIGFAVVRSSLDWAMARDWLRPFKS
;
A
#
# COMPACT_ATOMS: atom_id res chain seq x y z
N MET A 1 21.40 -18.01 0.37
CA MET A 1 21.76 -16.65 -0.10
C MET A 1 21.82 -15.74 1.12
N GLN A 2 22.99 -15.33 1.58
CA GLN A 2 23.11 -14.41 2.71
C GLN A 2 22.92 -12.98 2.18
N LEU A 3 21.85 -12.29 2.62
CA LEU A 3 21.66 -10.87 2.33
C LEU A 3 22.77 -10.06 3.00
N SER A 4 23.55 -9.32 2.20
CA SER A 4 24.48 -8.31 2.70
C SER A 4 23.74 -7.31 3.58
N PHE A 5 24.40 -6.79 4.61
CA PHE A 5 23.82 -5.78 5.51
C PHE A 5 23.30 -4.55 4.76
N GLN A 6 23.97 -4.17 3.65
CA GLN A 6 23.55 -3.08 2.78
C GLN A 6 22.20 -3.34 2.10
N GLU A 7 21.97 -4.56 1.60
CA GLU A 7 20.71 -4.95 0.96
C GLU A 7 19.52 -4.95 1.93
N ARG A 8 19.80 -5.27 3.20
CA ARG A 8 18.79 -5.18 4.27
C ARG A 8 18.41 -3.73 4.55
N LEU A 9 19.38 -2.83 4.62
CA LEU A 9 19.12 -1.40 4.84
C LEU A 9 18.35 -0.76 3.69
N GLU A 10 18.71 -1.06 2.44
CA GLU A 10 17.97 -0.58 1.25
C GLU A 10 16.52 -1.09 1.24
N SER A 11 16.30 -2.32 1.67
CA SER A 11 14.93 -2.88 1.81
C SER A 11 14.13 -2.14 2.89
N ILE A 12 14.74 -1.86 4.05
CA ILE A 12 14.08 -1.08 5.11
C ILE A 12 13.75 0.34 4.61
N LYS A 13 14.67 0.97 3.88
CA LYS A 13 14.46 2.29 3.29
C LYS A 13 13.29 2.29 2.29
N ALA A 14 13.23 1.30 1.41
CA ALA A 14 12.10 1.11 0.50
C ALA A 14 10.79 0.91 1.27
N GLY A 15 10.81 0.05 2.29
CA GLY A 15 9.67 -0.18 3.17
C GLY A 15 9.17 1.11 3.85
N CYS A 16 10.07 1.90 4.43
CA CYS A 16 9.71 3.18 5.04
C CYS A 16 9.09 4.16 4.03
N LEU A 17 9.63 4.23 2.81
CA LEU A 17 9.08 5.07 1.74
C LEU A 17 7.69 4.59 1.30
N GLY A 18 7.47 3.28 1.26
CA GLY A 18 6.14 2.72 0.98
C GLY A 18 5.14 2.98 2.10
N ALA A 19 5.56 2.84 3.36
CA ALA A 19 4.71 3.13 4.50
C ALA A 19 4.27 4.60 4.51
N THR A 20 5.19 5.54 4.29
CA THR A 20 4.86 6.97 4.27
C THR A 20 3.97 7.33 3.08
N ALA A 21 4.27 6.82 1.88
CA ALA A 21 3.44 7.05 0.71
C ALA A 21 2.01 6.51 0.89
N PHE A 22 1.86 5.27 1.37
CA PHE A 22 0.54 4.69 1.64
C PHE A 22 -0.20 5.44 2.74
N GLY A 23 0.49 5.78 3.84
CA GLY A 23 -0.09 6.50 4.96
C GLY A 23 -0.60 7.90 4.58
N LEU A 24 0.13 8.62 3.72
CA LEU A 24 -0.32 9.91 3.19
C LEU A 24 -1.58 9.77 2.34
N VAL A 25 -1.62 8.79 1.43
CA VAL A 25 -2.80 8.54 0.61
C VAL A 25 -3.99 8.17 1.48
N TYR A 26 -3.81 7.23 2.41
CA TYR A 26 -4.88 6.80 3.31
C TYR A 26 -5.38 7.93 4.23
N GLY A 27 -4.48 8.82 4.67
CA GLY A 27 -4.88 10.04 5.38
C GLY A 27 -5.75 10.97 4.54
N LEU A 28 -5.42 11.13 3.26
CA LEU A 28 -6.22 11.91 2.31
C LEU A 28 -7.57 11.25 2.01
N THR A 29 -7.63 9.92 1.84
CA THR A 29 -8.89 9.22 1.61
C THR A 29 -9.79 9.32 2.84
N LEU A 30 -9.25 9.21 4.05
CA LEU A 30 -9.99 9.42 5.30
C LEU A 30 -10.62 10.83 5.37
N LEU A 31 -9.85 11.88 5.04
CA LEU A 31 -10.36 13.25 4.99
C LEU A 31 -11.46 13.41 3.93
N GLY A 32 -11.27 12.83 2.74
CA GLY A 32 -12.25 12.84 1.66
C GLY A 32 -13.56 12.15 2.07
N ASN A 33 -13.47 10.97 2.68
CA ASN A 33 -14.64 10.22 3.15
C ASN A 33 -15.42 10.95 4.24
N THR A 34 -14.70 11.66 5.12
CA THR A 34 -15.31 12.48 6.17
C THR A 34 -16.02 13.69 5.56
N TYR A 35 -15.42 14.35 4.57
CA TYR A 35 -16.00 15.52 3.91
C TYR A 35 -17.23 15.19 3.04
N PHE A 36 -17.15 14.12 2.25
CA PHE A 36 -18.21 13.70 1.33
C PHE A 36 -19.20 12.72 1.96
N ASN A 37 -19.00 12.33 3.22
CA ASN A 37 -19.89 11.44 3.96
C ASN A 37 -20.13 10.09 3.25
N LEU A 38 -19.09 9.56 2.58
CA LEU A 38 -19.19 8.38 1.71
C LEU A 38 -19.18 7.04 2.45
N LEU A 39 -18.51 6.97 3.61
CA LEU A 39 -18.21 5.72 4.35
C LEU A 39 -18.50 5.82 5.86
N THR A 40 -19.20 6.87 6.30
CA THR A 40 -19.45 7.20 7.72
C THR A 40 -20.23 6.14 8.51
N SER A 41 -21.04 5.31 7.85
CA SER A 41 -21.73 4.17 8.48
C SER A 41 -20.80 2.98 8.75
N THR A 42 -19.71 2.84 7.98
CA THR A 42 -18.79 1.69 8.05
C THR A 42 -17.58 1.92 8.96
N LEU A 43 -17.16 3.18 9.12
CA LEU A 43 -16.07 3.59 10.00
C LEU A 43 -16.63 3.92 11.39
N ASN A 44 -16.94 2.87 12.15
CA ASN A 44 -17.33 3.00 13.55
C ASN A 44 -16.24 3.81 14.29
N SER A 45 -16.63 4.89 14.98
CA SER A 45 -15.75 5.94 15.53
C SER A 45 -14.87 5.53 16.72
N ASP A 46 -14.56 4.23 16.84
CA ASP A 46 -13.63 3.75 17.84
C ASP A 46 -12.19 4.06 17.40
N TRP A 47 -11.50 4.86 18.20
CA TRP A 47 -10.09 5.20 18.03
C TRP A 47 -9.19 3.96 17.83
N ILE A 48 -9.58 2.82 18.43
CA ILE A 48 -8.88 1.55 18.29
C ILE A 48 -9.02 0.99 16.86
N ASN A 49 -10.24 0.98 16.31
CA ASN A 49 -10.49 0.50 14.94
C ASN A 49 -9.80 1.38 13.90
N LEU A 50 -9.82 2.70 14.10
CA LEU A 50 -9.12 3.65 13.25
C LEU A 50 -7.60 3.41 13.31
N GLY A 51 -7.04 3.25 14.51
CA GLY A 51 -5.62 2.95 14.70
C GLY A 51 -5.20 1.62 14.07
N LEU A 52 -6.02 0.58 14.18
CA LEU A 52 -5.76 -0.73 13.57
C LEU A 52 -5.83 -0.67 12.04
N ASN A 53 -6.82 0.02 11.46
CA ASN A 53 -6.94 0.18 10.01
C ASN A 53 -5.80 1.02 9.40
N PHE A 54 -5.43 2.10 10.10
CA PHE A 54 -4.29 2.93 9.71
C PHE A 54 -2.98 2.14 9.83
N GLY A 55 -2.76 1.46 10.96
CA GLY A 55 -1.58 0.63 11.21
C GLY A 55 -1.45 -0.53 10.22
N SER A 56 -2.55 -1.21 9.91
CA SER A 56 -2.56 -2.28 8.89
C SER A 56 -2.26 -1.72 7.50
N GLY A 57 -2.71 -0.51 7.18
CA GLY A 57 -2.38 0.23 5.96
C GLY A 57 -0.90 0.52 5.84
N LEU A 58 -0.30 1.12 6.87
CA LEU A 58 1.13 1.38 6.92
C LEU A 58 1.97 0.11 6.76
N LEU A 59 1.59 -0.96 7.48
CA LEU A 59 2.29 -2.24 7.41
C LEU A 59 2.15 -2.87 6.01
N SER A 60 0.97 -2.76 5.39
CA SER A 60 0.74 -3.24 4.02
C SER A 60 1.60 -2.47 3.02
N GLY A 61 1.65 -1.14 3.11
CA GLY A 61 2.50 -0.31 2.26
C GLY A 61 3.99 -0.58 2.46
N PHE A 62 4.42 -0.80 3.70
CA PHE A 62 5.79 -1.22 4.03
C PHE A 62 6.14 -2.54 3.38
N LEU A 63 5.33 -3.58 3.61
CA LEU A 63 5.58 -4.92 3.09
C LEU A 63 5.52 -4.94 1.56
N PHE A 64 4.57 -4.24 0.96
CA PHE A 64 4.48 -4.08 -0.48
C PHE A 64 5.75 -3.44 -1.05
N ALA A 65 6.26 -2.37 -0.44
CA ALA A 65 7.46 -1.72 -0.96
C ALA A 65 8.72 -2.58 -0.85
N VAL A 66 8.87 -3.31 0.26
CA VAL A 66 9.93 -4.30 0.42
C VAL A 66 9.82 -5.36 -0.67
N THR A 67 8.66 -5.98 -0.86
CA THR A 67 8.47 -7.05 -1.86
C THR A 67 8.61 -6.53 -3.28
N TYR A 68 8.09 -5.35 -3.59
CA TYR A 68 8.16 -4.70 -4.90
C TYR A 68 9.61 -4.50 -5.34
N ARG A 69 10.51 -4.09 -4.43
CA ARG A 69 11.95 -3.98 -4.70
C ARG A 69 12.57 -5.33 -5.11
N TYR A 70 12.12 -6.43 -4.51
CA TYR A 70 12.58 -7.78 -4.88
C TYR A 70 11.93 -8.32 -6.15
N ILE A 71 10.78 -7.79 -6.55
CA ILE A 71 10.09 -8.21 -7.78
C ILE A 71 10.76 -7.58 -9.00
N ILE A 72 11.23 -6.33 -8.89
CA ILE A 72 11.71 -5.52 -10.04
C ILE A 72 13.23 -5.46 -10.03
N ARG A 73 13.84 -6.65 -10.04
CA ARG A 73 15.30 -6.78 -9.89
C ARG A 73 16.03 -6.10 -11.05
N GLN A 74 15.62 -6.42 -12.29
CA GLN A 74 16.21 -5.90 -13.54
C GLN A 74 15.26 -5.96 -14.75
N ASP A 75 14.09 -6.61 -14.64
CA ASP A 75 13.17 -6.81 -15.77
C ASP A 75 12.16 -5.65 -15.88
N ASP A 76 12.06 -5.03 -17.06
CA ASP A 76 11.09 -3.98 -17.35
C ASP A 76 9.75 -4.56 -17.84
N ASN A 77 9.21 -5.51 -17.07
CA ASN A 77 7.94 -6.14 -17.38
C ASN A 77 6.79 -5.38 -16.70
N ALA A 78 6.08 -4.56 -17.48
CA ALA A 78 4.93 -3.79 -17.00
C ALA A 78 3.84 -4.67 -16.36
N HIS A 79 3.57 -5.87 -16.92
CA HIS A 79 2.56 -6.78 -16.39
C HIS A 79 2.90 -7.32 -15.00
N LEU A 80 4.19 -7.54 -14.72
CA LEU A 80 4.66 -7.98 -13.40
C LEU A 80 4.40 -6.90 -12.34
N ARG A 81 4.62 -5.63 -12.70
CA ARG A 81 4.45 -4.46 -11.83
C ARG A 81 2.97 -4.19 -11.56
N ASP A 82 2.14 -4.27 -12.60
CA ASP A 82 0.69 -4.11 -12.50
C ASP A 82 0.09 -5.27 -11.68
N GLY A 83 0.51 -6.51 -11.96
CA GLY A 83 0.07 -7.71 -11.25
C GLY A 83 0.39 -7.65 -9.74
N ALA A 84 1.57 -7.13 -9.36
CA ALA A 84 1.93 -6.96 -7.96
C ALA A 84 0.99 -5.96 -7.25
N VAL A 85 0.67 -4.83 -7.87
CA VAL A 85 -0.27 -3.84 -7.32
C VAL A 85 -1.67 -4.46 -7.16
N LEU A 86 -2.16 -5.15 -8.19
CA LEU A 86 -3.48 -5.77 -8.17
C LEU A 86 -3.59 -6.88 -7.11
N ALA A 87 -2.55 -7.72 -6.97
CA ALA A 87 -2.54 -8.79 -5.96
C ALA A 87 -2.61 -8.24 -4.54
N PHE A 88 -1.79 -7.23 -4.21
CA PHE A 88 -1.81 -6.61 -2.87
C PHE A 88 -3.12 -5.86 -2.60
N THR A 89 -3.67 -5.20 -3.63
CA THR A 89 -4.98 -4.56 -3.56
C THR A 89 -6.06 -5.58 -3.22
N LEU A 90 -6.16 -6.68 -3.98
CA LEU A 90 -7.16 -7.71 -3.74
C LEU A 90 -7.07 -8.31 -2.34
N VAL A 91 -5.86 -8.64 -1.88
CA VAL A 91 -5.65 -9.20 -0.52
C VAL A 91 -6.09 -8.21 0.56
N ARG A 92 -5.70 -6.93 0.44
CA ARG A 92 -6.09 -5.91 1.42
C ARG A 92 -7.61 -5.68 1.41
N SER A 93 -8.20 -5.49 0.24
CA SER A 93 -9.63 -5.23 0.10
C SER A 93 -10.46 -6.42 0.58
N SER A 94 -10.02 -7.66 0.35
CA SER A 94 -10.68 -8.84 0.90
C SER A 94 -10.72 -8.83 2.44
N GLY A 95 -9.65 -8.35 3.09
CA GLY A 95 -9.63 -8.21 4.54
C GLY A 95 -10.59 -7.14 5.06
N LEU A 96 -10.77 -6.05 4.30
CA LEU A 96 -11.70 -4.97 4.65
C LEU A 96 -13.17 -5.39 4.45
N ILE A 97 -13.48 -6.15 3.39
CA ILE A 97 -14.83 -6.63 3.10
C ILE A 97 -15.29 -7.69 4.11
N ALA A 98 -14.37 -8.46 4.69
CA ALA A 98 -14.69 -9.44 5.73
C ALA A 98 -15.17 -8.82 7.05
N LEU A 99 -15.09 -7.49 7.20
CA LEU A 99 -15.63 -6.80 8.37
C LEU A 99 -17.16 -6.74 8.29
N PRO A 100 -17.88 -7.06 9.39
CA PRO A 100 -19.35 -7.12 9.42
C PRO A 100 -20.05 -5.79 9.13
N THR A 101 -19.29 -4.70 8.96
CA THR A 101 -19.79 -3.35 8.69
C THR A 101 -19.95 -3.04 7.20
N THR A 102 -19.54 -3.92 6.28
CA THR A 102 -19.45 -3.59 4.84
C THR A 102 -20.41 -4.43 3.99
N GLU A 103 -21.71 -4.16 4.08
CA GLU A 103 -22.73 -4.83 3.24
C GLU A 103 -23.07 -4.05 1.95
N ASP A 104 -22.72 -2.77 1.87
CA ASP A 104 -23.01 -1.91 0.72
C ASP A 104 -22.00 -2.14 -0.43
N PRO A 105 -22.44 -2.58 -1.63
CA PRO A 105 -21.56 -2.75 -2.79
C PRO A 105 -20.79 -1.47 -3.17
N LEU A 106 -21.36 -0.29 -2.93
CA LEU A 106 -20.72 0.98 -3.22
C LEU A 106 -19.57 1.24 -2.25
N ALA A 107 -19.76 0.99 -0.95
CA ALA A 107 -18.70 1.06 0.05
C ALA A 107 -17.55 0.09 -0.26
N ILE A 108 -17.87 -1.14 -0.69
CA ILE A 108 -16.86 -2.12 -1.13
C ILE A 108 -16.05 -1.59 -2.31
N ALA A 109 -16.71 -1.02 -3.32
CA ALA A 109 -16.04 -0.46 -4.49
C ALA A 109 -15.12 0.71 -4.12
N ILE A 110 -15.55 1.59 -3.20
CA ILE A 110 -14.72 2.70 -2.70
C ILE A 110 -13.50 2.15 -1.97
N LEU A 111 -13.66 1.25 -1.00
CA LEU A 111 -12.54 0.67 -0.23
C LEU A 111 -11.53 -0.06 -1.12
N MET A 112 -12.01 -0.73 -2.17
CA MET A 112 -11.16 -1.37 -3.17
C MET A 112 -10.41 -0.34 -4.02
N GLY A 113 -11.10 0.71 -4.45
CA GLY A 113 -10.50 1.84 -5.18
C GLY A 113 -9.43 2.57 -4.37
N GLU A 114 -9.69 2.84 -3.09
CA GLU A 114 -8.72 3.47 -2.19
C GLU A 114 -7.46 2.62 -2.00
N SER A 115 -7.64 1.31 -1.83
CA SER A 115 -6.52 0.38 -1.70
C SER A 115 -5.69 0.34 -2.99
N LEU A 116 -6.36 0.32 -4.15
CA LEU A 116 -5.71 0.35 -5.46
C LEU A 116 -4.87 1.62 -5.64
N ILE A 117 -5.48 2.78 -5.36
CA ILE A 117 -4.80 4.08 -5.45
C ILE A 117 -3.62 4.12 -4.48
N GLY A 118 -3.79 3.64 -3.26
CA GLY A 118 -2.72 3.55 -2.26
C GLY A 118 -1.50 2.76 -2.77
N PHE A 119 -1.70 1.54 -3.25
CA PHE A 119 -0.59 0.73 -3.77
C PHE A 119 -0.01 1.27 -5.09
N ALA A 120 -0.83 1.86 -5.95
CA ALA A 120 -0.36 2.50 -7.18
C ALA A 120 0.54 3.72 -6.89
N VAL A 121 0.21 4.52 -5.87
CA VAL A 121 1.03 5.65 -5.42
C VAL A 121 2.33 5.17 -4.78
N VAL A 122 2.29 4.11 -3.95
CA VAL A 122 3.51 3.51 -3.40
C VAL A 122 4.43 3.04 -4.50
N ARG A 123 3.90 2.30 -5.49
CA ARG A 123 4.64 1.89 -6.67
C ARG A 123 5.29 3.08 -7.36
N SER A 124 4.50 4.11 -7.68
CA SER A 124 4.99 5.29 -8.40
C SER A 124 6.09 6.01 -7.62
N SER A 125 5.97 6.04 -6.29
CA SER A 125 6.98 6.63 -5.41
C SER A 125 8.28 5.82 -5.39
N LEU A 126 8.19 4.48 -5.39
CA LEU A 126 9.35 3.60 -5.47
C LEU A 126 10.03 3.69 -6.84
N ASP A 127 9.24 3.69 -7.91
CA ASP A 127 9.74 3.82 -9.27
C ASP A 127 10.51 5.14 -9.47
N TRP A 128 9.96 6.23 -8.94
CA TRP A 128 10.62 7.53 -8.93
C TRP A 128 11.89 7.54 -8.07
N ALA A 129 11.86 6.90 -6.90
CA ALA A 129 13.03 6.77 -6.04
C ALA A 129 14.14 5.92 -6.70
N MET A 130 13.78 4.85 -7.41
CA MET A 130 14.73 4.04 -8.17
C MET A 130 15.30 4.82 -9.37
N ALA A 131 14.47 5.57 -10.10
CA ALA A 131 14.90 6.39 -11.22
C ALA A 131 15.88 7.52 -10.84
N ARG A 132 15.87 7.94 -9.56
CA ARG A 132 16.81 8.94 -9.00
C ARG A 132 18.00 8.34 -8.25
N ASP A 133 18.23 7.03 -8.38
CA ASP A 133 19.24 6.28 -7.62
C ASP A 133 19.13 6.43 -6.08
N TRP A 134 17.96 6.85 -5.57
CA TRP A 134 17.69 6.89 -4.14
C TRP A 134 17.50 5.50 -3.55
N LEU A 135 17.07 4.54 -4.37
CA LEU A 135 16.96 3.13 -4.03
C LEU A 135 17.64 2.32 -5.14
N ARG A 136 18.58 1.46 -4.75
CA ARG A 136 19.22 0.58 -5.73
C ARG A 136 18.33 -0.65 -5.97
N PRO A 137 18.04 -1.00 -7.23
CA PRO A 137 17.45 -2.30 -7.55
C PRO A 137 18.36 -3.41 -7.02
N PHE A 138 17.76 -4.54 -6.63
CA PHE A 138 18.51 -5.66 -6.09
C PHE A 138 19.45 -6.21 -7.19
N LYS A 139 20.76 -6.00 -7.05
CA LYS A 139 21.74 -6.61 -7.95
C LYS A 139 22.02 -8.04 -7.45
N SER A 140 21.81 -9.01 -8.33
CA SER A 140 22.19 -10.42 -8.12
C SER A 140 23.66 -10.55 -7.74
#